data_AF-A0A158KDD9-F1
#
_entry.id   AF-A0A158KDD9-F1
#
_cell.length_a   1.000
_cell.length_b   1.000
_cell.length_c   1.000
_cell.angle_alpha   90.00
_cell.angle_beta   90.00
_cell.angle_gamma   90.00
#
_symmetry.space_group_name_H-M   'P 1'
#
loop_
_entity.id
_entity.type
_entity.pdbx_description
1 polymer ?
#
loop_
_entity_poly.entity_id
_entity_poly.type
_entity_poly.pdbx_seq_one_letter_code
_entity_poly.pdbx_strand_id
1 'polypeptide(L)'
;MSEGADDFPLNANGAAYTSWQDRHGVPLSYVGEKLGRAIEDLHRHARRCQGGRDDLRGALFHLLVAYLGLHNMLGKANDHTLTNRLLDGSSENLGTWLRLVDREGDVYGLASLDDSGEANFGDRG
;
A
#
# COMPACT_ATOMS: atom_id res chain seq x y z
N MET A 1 9.71 38.81 -2.18
CA MET A 1 10.46 37.63 -2.63
C MET A 1 10.27 36.57 -1.57
N SER A 2 9.61 35.47 -1.94
CA SER A 2 9.24 34.33 -1.09
C SER A 2 10.47 33.56 -0.64
N GLU A 3 10.44 33.02 0.58
CA GLU A 3 11.05 31.73 0.92
C GLU A 3 10.51 31.26 2.28
N GLY A 4 10.25 29.96 2.42
CA GLY A 4 9.70 29.36 3.63
C GLY A 4 8.38 28.60 3.40
N ALA A 5 8.25 27.85 2.31
CA ALA A 5 7.36 26.70 2.37
C ALA A 5 8.07 25.68 3.26
N ASP A 6 7.64 25.60 4.53
CA ASP A 6 7.98 24.49 5.42
C ASP A 6 7.66 23.20 4.68
N ASP A 7 8.70 22.60 4.12
CA ASP A 7 8.71 21.25 3.59
C ASP A 7 8.57 20.35 4.82
N PHE A 8 7.34 20.16 5.29
CA PHE A 8 7.06 19.13 6.28
C PHE A 8 7.35 17.81 5.56
N PRO A 9 8.40 17.05 5.93
CA PRO A 9 8.46 15.67 5.55
C PRO A 9 7.33 15.01 6.33
N LEU A 10 6.14 14.96 5.73
CA LEU A 10 5.08 14.06 6.13
C LEU A 10 5.62 12.66 5.87
N ASN A 11 6.48 12.18 6.77
CA ASN A 11 6.76 10.77 6.89
C ASN A 11 5.41 10.17 7.26
N ALA A 12 4.66 9.72 6.25
CA ALA A 12 3.31 9.18 6.39
C ALA A 12 3.25 8.03 7.41
N ASN A 13 4.40 7.43 7.72
CA ASN A 13 4.57 6.33 8.66
C ASN A 13 5.31 6.72 9.96
N GLY A 14 5.73 7.99 10.11
CA GLY A 14 6.77 8.40 11.07
C GLY A 14 6.46 8.15 12.55
N ALA A 15 5.23 8.41 12.99
CA ALA A 15 4.81 8.11 14.36
C ALA A 15 4.05 6.76 14.47
N ALA A 16 3.75 6.10 13.35
CA ALA A 16 3.00 4.84 13.36
C ALA A 16 3.87 3.67 13.88
N TYR A 17 5.19 3.74 13.72
CA TYR A 17 6.14 2.69 14.13
C TYR A 17 6.69 2.85 15.54
N THR A 18 6.21 3.83 16.31
CA THR A 18 6.66 4.06 17.69
C THR A 18 5.71 3.47 18.74
N SER A 19 4.58 2.89 18.31
CA SER A 19 3.53 2.35 19.18
C SER A 19 3.23 0.90 18.85
N TRP A 20 3.32 0.05 19.87
CA TRP A 20 2.97 -1.38 19.78
C TRP A 20 1.57 -1.61 20.34
N GLN A 21 0.75 -2.35 19.60
CA GLN A 21 -0.59 -2.76 20.03
C GLN A 21 -0.81 -4.23 19.72
N ASP A 22 -1.30 -4.97 20.72
CA ASP A 22 -1.82 -6.31 20.49
C ASP A 22 -3.22 -6.24 19.88
N ARG A 23 -3.45 -6.99 18.80
CA ARG A 23 -4.71 -6.95 18.04
C ARG A 23 -5.47 -8.25 18.27
N HIS A 24 -6.66 -8.15 18.85
CA HIS A 24 -7.59 -9.27 18.97
C HIS A 24 -8.63 -9.18 17.85
N GLY A 25 -8.52 -10.06 16.86
CA GLY A 25 -9.41 -10.06 15.69
C GLY A 25 -8.86 -10.88 14.53
N VAL A 26 -9.47 -10.73 13.36
CA VAL A 26 -9.02 -11.39 12.13
C VAL A 26 -7.61 -10.88 11.78
N PRO A 27 -6.65 -11.77 11.47
CA PRO A 27 -5.29 -11.36 11.13
C PRO A 27 -5.26 -10.39 9.93
N LEU A 28 -4.41 -9.36 9.99
CA LEU A 28 -4.26 -8.40 8.90
C LEU A 28 -3.80 -9.04 7.60
N SER A 29 -2.97 -10.09 7.68
CA SER A 29 -2.59 -10.91 6.52
C SER A 29 -3.80 -11.52 5.81
N TYR A 30 -4.76 -12.02 6.59
CA TYR A 30 -6.01 -12.55 6.04
C TYR A 30 -6.88 -11.43 5.45
N VAL A 31 -6.94 -10.26 6.08
CA VAL A 31 -7.64 -9.09 5.50
C VAL A 31 -7.01 -8.67 4.17
N GLY A 32 -5.68 -8.63 4.10
CA GLY A 32 -4.93 -8.32 2.88
C GLY A 32 -5.20 -9.30 1.76
N GLU A 33 -5.19 -10.61 2.06
CA GLU A 33 -5.55 -11.65 1.11
C GLU A 33 -6.98 -11.45 0.55
N LYS A 34 -7.95 -11.12 1.41
CA LYS A 34 -9.35 -10.89 0.97
C LYS A 34 -9.48 -9.63 0.12
N LEU A 35 -8.78 -8.55 0.47
CA LEU A 35 -8.77 -7.33 -0.33
C LEU A 35 -8.13 -7.58 -1.71
N GLY A 36 -7.00 -8.28 -1.76
CA GLY A 36 -6.36 -8.68 -3.01
C GLY A 36 -7.29 -9.48 -3.93
N ARG A 37 -7.98 -10.50 -3.37
CA ARG A 37 -8.97 -11.29 -4.12
C ARG A 37 -10.16 -10.45 -4.61
N ALA A 38 -10.65 -9.51 -3.80
CA ALA A 38 -11.74 -8.62 -4.20
C ALA A 38 -11.34 -7.71 -5.37
N ILE A 39 -10.09 -7.22 -5.37
CA ILE A 39 -9.52 -6.45 -6.49
C ILE A 39 -9.47 -7.30 -7.77
N GLU A 40 -8.99 -8.54 -7.68
CA GLU A 40 -8.94 -9.47 -8.82
C GLU A 40 -10.33 -9.80 -9.37
N ASP A 41 -11.29 -10.06 -8.49
CA ASP A 41 -12.66 -10.40 -8.88
C ASP A 41 -13.36 -9.20 -9.55
N LEU A 42 -13.17 -7.99 -9.02
CA LEU A 42 -13.68 -6.77 -9.63
C LEU A 42 -13.06 -6.52 -11.01
N HIS A 43 -11.74 -6.71 -11.15
CA HIS A 43 -11.06 -6.61 -12.45
C HIS A 43 -11.62 -7.61 -13.46
N ARG A 44 -11.78 -8.86 -13.04
CA ARG A 44 -12.35 -9.93 -13.87
C ARG A 44 -13.79 -9.61 -14.29
N HIS A 45 -14.57 -9.00 -13.41
CA HIS A 45 -15.93 -8.53 -13.71
C HIS A 45 -15.90 -7.36 -14.70
N ALA A 46 -15.07 -6.36 -14.46
CA ALA A 46 -14.93 -5.18 -15.32
C ALA A 46 -14.51 -5.53 -16.76
N ARG A 47 -13.71 -6.59 -16.93
CA ARG A 47 -13.34 -7.10 -18.25
C ARG A 47 -14.46 -7.80 -19.01
N ARG A 48 -15.51 -8.26 -18.31
CA ARG A 48 -16.66 -8.96 -18.91
C ARG A 48 -17.84 -8.02 -19.18
N CYS A 49 -17.94 -6.92 -18.42
CA CYS A 49 -18.99 -5.93 -18.60
C CYS A 49 -18.61 -4.90 -19.67
N GLN A 50 -19.55 -4.59 -20.58
CA GLN A 50 -19.40 -3.57 -21.61
C GLN A 50 -19.98 -2.19 -21.20
N GLY A 51 -20.42 -2.03 -19.94
CA GLY A 51 -21.01 -0.78 -19.40
C GLY A 51 -20.73 -0.60 -17.91
N GLY A 52 -21.05 0.58 -17.36
CA GLY A 52 -20.86 0.89 -15.92
C GLY A 52 -19.41 1.07 -15.47
N ARG A 53 -18.51 1.45 -16.39
CA ARG A 53 -17.06 1.57 -16.09
C ARG A 53 -16.71 2.59 -15.01
N ASP A 54 -17.51 3.65 -14.86
CA ASP A 54 -17.24 4.70 -13.87
C ASP A 54 -17.51 4.21 -12.44
N ASP A 55 -18.59 3.45 -12.22
CA ASP A 55 -18.90 2.83 -10.93
C ASP A 55 -17.83 1.79 -10.56
N LEU A 56 -17.40 0.98 -11.53
CA LEU A 56 -16.33 0.00 -11.35
C LEU A 56 -14.98 0.65 -11.05
N ARG A 57 -14.70 1.81 -11.67
CA ARG A 57 -13.50 2.61 -11.39
C ARG A 57 -13.54 3.18 -9.99
N GLY A 58 -14.69 3.70 -9.55
CA GLY A 58 -14.90 4.15 -8.18
C GLY A 58 -14.70 3.02 -7.17
N ALA A 59 -15.29 1.85 -7.42
CA ALA A 59 -15.13 0.69 -6.55
C ALA A 59 -13.67 0.22 -6.48
N LEU A 60 -12.96 0.14 -7.63
CA LEU A 60 -11.56 -0.26 -7.67
C LEU A 60 -10.68 0.74 -6.93
N PHE A 61 -10.92 2.04 -7.10
CA PHE A 61 -10.16 3.07 -6.39
C PHE A 61 -10.22 2.88 -4.86
N HIS A 62 -11.40 2.69 -4.29
CA HIS A 62 -11.54 2.49 -2.84
C HIS A 62 -10.88 1.20 -2.36
N LEU A 63 -10.96 0.11 -3.14
CA LEU A 63 -10.26 -1.13 -2.83
C LEU A 63 -8.73 -0.94 -2.85
N LEU A 64 -8.20 -0.22 -3.84
CA LEU A 64 -6.76 0.07 -3.93
C LEU A 64 -6.28 0.95 -2.77
N VAL A 65 -7.07 1.96 -2.38
CA VAL A 65 -6.75 2.80 -1.21
C VAL A 65 -6.74 1.97 0.07
N ALA A 66 -7.74 1.09 0.27
CA ALA A 66 -7.79 0.21 1.44
C ALA A 66 -6.61 -0.77 1.48
N TYR A 67 -6.26 -1.36 0.34
CA TYR A 67 -5.15 -2.29 0.21
C TYR A 67 -3.80 -1.59 0.43
N LEU A 68 -3.57 -0.43 -0.20
CA LEU A 68 -2.35 0.37 0.04
C LEU A 68 -2.27 0.88 1.48
N GLY A 69 -3.41 1.24 2.09
CA GLY A 69 -3.49 1.62 3.50
C GLY A 69 -3.07 0.49 4.44
N LEU A 70 -3.58 -0.72 4.21
CA LEU A 70 -3.21 -1.90 4.98
C LEU A 70 -1.71 -2.22 4.89
N HIS A 71 -1.10 -1.95 3.74
CA HIS A 71 0.32 -2.17 3.48
C HIS A 71 1.22 -0.96 3.83
N ASN A 72 0.68 0.10 4.45
CA ASN A 72 1.39 1.36 4.75
C ASN A 72 2.05 2.01 3.53
N MET A 73 1.43 1.87 2.36
CA MET A 73 1.89 2.38 1.06
C MET A 73 1.01 3.51 0.51
N LEU A 74 0.27 4.24 1.35
CA LEU A 74 -0.58 5.36 0.89
C LEU A 74 0.20 6.45 0.15
N GLY A 75 1.49 6.63 0.43
CA GLY A 75 2.36 7.52 -0.35
C GLY A 75 2.48 7.14 -1.83
N LYS A 76 2.30 5.85 -2.17
CA LYS A 76 2.22 5.35 -3.55
C LYS A 76 0.84 5.53 -4.18
N ALA A 77 -0.20 5.80 -3.38
CA ALA A 77 -1.57 6.04 -3.84
C ALA A 77 -1.75 7.39 -4.55
N ASN A 78 -0.72 8.25 -4.59
CA ASN A 78 -0.77 9.54 -5.28
C ASN A 78 -0.72 9.43 -6.82
N ASP A 79 -0.59 8.22 -7.37
CA ASP A 79 -0.77 7.98 -8.81
C ASP A 79 -2.26 7.93 -9.17
N HIS A 80 -2.81 9.08 -9.58
CA HIS A 80 -4.19 9.20 -10.05
C HIS A 80 -4.50 8.38 -11.32
N THR A 81 -3.47 7.90 -12.02
CA THR A 81 -3.64 7.05 -13.21
C THR A 81 -3.68 5.55 -12.87
N LEU A 82 -3.29 5.17 -11.65
CA LEU A 82 -3.16 3.78 -11.21
C LEU A 82 -4.45 2.99 -11.38
N THR A 83 -5.57 3.52 -10.91
CA THR A 83 -6.88 2.87 -11.03
C THR A 83 -7.22 2.58 -12.48
N ASN A 84 -6.97 3.53 -13.39
CA ASN A 84 -7.28 3.37 -14.81
C ASN A 84 -6.36 2.33 -15.45
N ARG A 85 -5.05 2.43 -15.16
CA ARG A 85 -4.05 1.49 -15.66
C ARG A 85 -4.32 0.05 -15.23
N LEU A 86 -4.73 -0.15 -13.98
CA LEU A 86 -5.05 -1.48 -13.45
C LEU A 86 -6.38 -1.99 -14.01
N LEU A 87 -7.42 -1.16 -14.08
CA LEU A 87 -8.74 -1.55 -14.59
C LEU A 87 -8.70 -1.90 -16.09
N ASP A 88 -8.00 -1.10 -16.90
CA ASP A 88 -7.87 -1.30 -18.35
C ASP A 88 -6.72 -2.26 -18.72
N GLY A 89 -5.84 -2.57 -17.77
CA GLY A 89 -4.69 -3.46 -17.95
C GLY A 89 -5.04 -4.96 -17.98
N SER A 90 -4.03 -5.78 -18.25
CA SER A 90 -4.15 -7.24 -18.20
C SER A 90 -4.27 -7.75 -16.76
N SER A 91 -4.87 -8.93 -16.59
CA SER A 91 -4.91 -9.59 -15.27
C SER A 91 -3.52 -9.99 -14.77
N GLU A 92 -2.56 -10.21 -15.67
CA GLU A 92 -1.16 -10.44 -15.34
C GLU A 92 -0.48 -9.18 -14.76
N ASN A 93 -0.76 -8.02 -15.34
CA ASN A 93 -0.28 -6.74 -14.82
C ASN A 93 -0.84 -6.48 -13.42
N LEU A 94 -2.13 -6.75 -13.22
CA LEU A 94 -2.76 -6.64 -11.91
C LEU A 94 -2.10 -7.57 -10.88
N GLY A 95 -1.95 -8.86 -11.22
CA GLY A 95 -1.33 -9.82 -10.31
C GLY A 95 0.13 -9.49 -9.98
N THR A 96 0.87 -8.94 -10.94
CA THR A 96 2.24 -8.46 -10.72
C THR A 96 2.27 -7.27 -9.78
N TRP A 97 1.32 -6.34 -9.93
CA TRP A 97 1.18 -5.20 -9.05
C TRP A 97 0.80 -5.60 -7.61
N LEU A 98 -0.13 -6.55 -7.44
CA LEU A 98 -0.48 -7.06 -6.11
C LEU A 98 0.73 -7.69 -5.41
N ARG A 99 1.49 -8.55 -6.11
CA ARG A 99 2.73 -9.12 -5.57
C ARG A 99 3.78 -8.08 -5.21
N LEU A 100 3.84 -6.97 -5.94
CA LEU A 100 4.75 -5.86 -5.65
C LEU A 100 4.38 -5.21 -4.32
N VAL A 101 3.09 -4.92 -4.11
CA VAL A 101 2.57 -4.32 -2.86
C VAL A 101 2.70 -5.28 -1.68
N ASP A 102 2.47 -6.58 -1.87
CA ASP A 102 2.71 -7.58 -0.82
C ASP A 102 4.20 -7.66 -0.43
N ARG A 103 5.11 -7.48 -1.39
CA ARG A 103 6.56 -7.55 -1.16
C ARG A 103 7.15 -6.27 -0.56
N GLU A 104 6.72 -5.11 -1.05
CA GLU A 104 7.23 -3.80 -0.64
C GLU A 104 6.46 -3.19 0.54
N GLY A 105 5.23 -3.66 0.75
CA GLY A 105 4.36 -3.19 1.80
C GLY A 105 4.80 -3.70 3.16
N ASP A 106 4.78 -2.79 4.14
CA ASP A 106 5.08 -3.12 5.52
C ASP A 106 3.77 -3.26 6.30
N VAL A 107 3.15 -4.43 6.19
CA VAL A 107 1.87 -4.72 6.87
C VAL A 107 2.03 -4.70 8.40
N TYR A 108 3.25 -4.92 8.91
CA TYR A 108 3.54 -5.07 10.34
C TYR A 108 4.26 -3.88 10.96
N GLY A 109 4.73 -2.92 10.16
CA GLY A 109 5.49 -1.78 10.62
C GLY A 109 6.93 -2.09 11.05
N LEU A 110 7.53 -3.16 10.52
CA LEU A 110 8.85 -3.65 10.90
C LEU A 110 10.01 -2.88 10.26
N ALA A 111 9.76 -2.04 9.26
CA ALA A 111 10.81 -1.32 8.53
C ALA A 111 11.63 -0.36 9.42
N SER A 112 11.16 -0.03 10.63
CA SER A 112 11.90 0.77 11.60
C SER A 112 12.82 -0.03 12.54
N LEU A 113 12.77 -1.36 12.54
CA LEU A 113 13.57 -2.20 13.46
C LEU A 113 14.97 -2.54 12.92
N ASP A 114 15.20 -2.42 11.61
CA ASP A 114 16.51 -2.69 11.01
C ASP A 114 17.51 -1.51 11.13
N ASP A 115 17.08 -0.34 11.60
CA ASP A 115 17.95 0.82 11.80
C ASP A 115 18.50 0.93 13.25
N SER A 116 18.25 -0.09 14.08
CA SER A 116 18.80 -0.21 15.44
C SER A 116 19.96 -1.22 15.50
N GLY A 117 20.83 -1.20 14.48
CA GLY A 117 22.07 -1.95 14.48
C GLY A 117 23.23 -1.11 15.04
N GLU A 118 23.30 -0.96 16.37
CA GLU A 118 24.58 -0.62 17.02
C GLU A 118 25.64 -1.66 16.62
N ALA A 119 26.56 -1.29 15.72
CA ALA A 119 27.90 -1.86 15.70
C ALA A 119 28.84 -0.87 16.38
N ASN A 120 28.74 -0.86 17.71
CA ASN A 120 29.71 -0.30 18.62
C ASN A 120 31.01 -1.14 18.46
N PHE A 121 31.93 -0.73 17.58
CA PHE A 121 33.31 -1.17 17.62
C PHE A 121 34.16 -0.04 18.16
N GLY A 122 34.36 -0.06 19.48
CA GLY A 122 35.43 0.68 20.13
C GLY A 122 36.79 0.11 19.77
N ASP A 123 37.74 1.04 19.63
CA ASP A 123 39.16 0.98 20.02
C ASP A 123 39.99 -0.27 19.65
N ARG A 124 40.97 -0.10 18.75
CA ARG A 124 42.43 -0.28 18.99
C ARG A 124 43.21 -0.45 17.68
N GLY A 125 44.19 0.43 17.47
CA GLY A 125 45.21 0.33 16.43
C GLY A 125 45.96 1.64 16.25
#